data_AF-A0A0C3QUF8-F1
#
_entry.id   AF-A0A0C3QUF8-F1
#
_cell.length_a   1.000
_cell.length_b   1.000
_cell.length_c   1.000
_cell.angle_alpha   90.00
_cell.angle_beta   90.00
_cell.angle_gamma   90.00
#
_symmetry.space_group_name_H-M   'P 1'
#
loop_
_entity.id
_entity.type
_entity.pdbx_description
1 polymer ?
#
loop_
_entity_poly.entity_id
_entity_poly.type
_entity_poly.pdbx_seq_one_letter_code
_entity_poly.pdbx_strand_id
1 'polypeptide(L)'
;MNKMIPTALLLVSSAFSGATFANFTAIECNDCSSAAAQQQAAKVLAKQDKPVYVVDFVNYQVSKYQQEGEAVTAKAMTLSENLLINNHYSYRKSTLRSAN
;
A
#
# COMPACT_ATOMS: atom_id res chain seq x y z
N MET A 1 14.40 59.37 1.54
CA MET A 1 15.17 58.57 0.59
C MET A 1 15.17 57.11 1.06
N ASN A 2 14.69 56.22 0.19
CA ASN A 2 14.72 54.75 0.16
C ASN A 2 14.63 53.96 1.48
N LYS A 3 13.41 53.53 1.84
CA LYS A 3 13.20 52.36 2.71
C LYS A 3 13.21 51.11 1.82
N MET A 4 14.35 50.42 1.77
CA MET A 4 14.46 49.13 1.10
C MET A 4 13.66 48.09 1.89
N ILE A 5 12.64 47.52 1.26
CA ILE A 5 11.85 46.40 1.79
C ILE A 5 12.70 45.14 1.63
N PRO A 6 13.01 44.37 2.68
CA PRO A 6 13.87 43.20 2.56
C PRO A 6 13.08 42.10 1.86
N THR A 7 13.47 41.78 0.62
CA THR A 7 12.90 40.75 -0.25
C THR A 7 13.27 39.32 0.19
N ALA A 8 13.60 39.11 1.47
CA ALA A 8 14.18 37.87 1.99
C ALA A 8 13.14 36.88 2.56
N LEU A 9 11.85 37.20 2.51
CA LEU A 9 10.79 36.44 3.21
C LEU A 9 9.99 35.46 2.32
N LEU A 10 10.36 35.26 1.06
CA LEU A 10 9.55 34.51 0.09
C LEU A 10 10.07 33.11 -0.30
N LEU A 11 11.14 32.60 0.31
CA LEU A 11 11.78 31.33 -0.11
C LEU A 11 11.59 30.14 0.86
N VAL A 12 10.77 30.26 1.91
CA VAL A 12 10.56 29.19 2.91
C VAL A 12 9.12 28.67 2.89
N SER A 13 8.62 28.27 1.72
CA SER A 13 7.29 27.63 1.61
C SER A 13 7.26 26.37 0.76
N SER A 14 8.37 25.97 0.14
CA SER A 14 8.44 24.82 -0.78
C SER A 14 8.98 23.52 -0.16
N ALA A 15 9.26 23.46 1.15
CA ALA A 15 9.96 22.31 1.74
C ALA A 15 9.08 21.17 2.29
N PHE A 16 7.74 21.27 2.23
CA PHE A 16 6.86 20.21 2.73
C PHE A 16 6.02 19.57 1.62
N SER A 17 6.70 19.02 0.60
CA SER A 17 6.11 17.96 -0.21
C SER A 17 6.19 16.65 0.57
N GLY A 18 5.42 16.55 1.66
CA GLY A 18 5.21 15.27 2.32
C GLY A 18 4.52 14.34 1.34
N ALA A 19 5.22 13.32 0.86
CA ALA A 19 4.60 12.25 0.09
C ALA A 19 3.51 11.64 0.98
N THR A 20 2.26 12.00 0.71
CA THR A 20 1.11 11.38 1.38
C THR A 20 1.02 9.98 0.82
N PHE A 21 1.70 9.02 1.47
CA PHE A 21 1.51 7.62 1.15
C PHE A 21 0.02 7.32 1.37
N ALA A 22 -0.68 7.00 0.28
CA ALA A 22 -2.04 6.50 0.40
C ALA A 22 -1.99 5.28 1.33
N ASN A 23 -2.64 5.39 2.48
CA ASN A 23 -2.63 4.35 3.50
C ASN A 23 -3.30 3.10 2.91
N PHE A 24 -2.49 2.07 2.64
CA PHE A 24 -2.93 0.78 2.13
C PHE A 24 -2.98 -0.23 3.26
N THR A 25 -3.80 -1.26 3.11
CA THR A 25 -3.96 -2.28 4.15
C THR A 25 -3.33 -3.57 3.69
N ALA A 26 -2.31 -4.03 4.42
CA ALA A 26 -1.68 -5.33 4.20
C ALA A 26 -1.87 -6.25 5.41
N ILE A 27 -2.06 -7.54 5.13
CA ILE A 27 -2.17 -8.61 6.11
C ILE A 27 -1.07 -9.61 5.80
N GLU A 28 -0.24 -9.94 6.79
CA GLU A 28 0.72 -11.03 6.65
C GLU A 28 0.02 -12.38 6.87
N CYS A 29 0.10 -13.26 5.88
CA CYS A 29 -0.44 -14.61 5.90
C CYS A 29 0.59 -15.54 5.25
N ASN A 30 1.49 -16.09 6.06
CA ASN A 30 2.59 -16.93 5.59
C ASN A 30 2.11 -18.37 5.39
N ASP A 31 2.42 -18.94 4.21
CA ASP A 31 2.05 -20.30 3.81
C ASP A 31 0.53 -20.59 3.88
N CYS A 32 -0.26 -19.58 3.57
CA CYS A 32 -1.71 -19.67 3.59
C CYS A 32 -2.24 -20.24 2.28
N SER A 33 -3.26 -21.12 2.37
CA SER A 33 -4.06 -21.45 1.20
C SER A 33 -4.76 -20.21 0.65
N SER A 34 -5.08 -20.21 -0.65
CA SER A 34 -5.82 -19.12 -1.30
C SER A 34 -7.15 -18.82 -0.58
N ALA A 35 -7.86 -19.85 -0.14
CA ALA A 35 -9.09 -19.71 0.63
C ALA A 35 -8.87 -19.01 1.98
N ALA A 36 -7.80 -19.36 2.71
CA ALA A 36 -7.47 -18.74 3.99
C ALA A 36 -7.08 -17.25 3.80
N ALA A 37 -6.28 -16.95 2.78
CA ALA A 37 -5.91 -15.59 2.42
C ALA A 37 -7.15 -14.74 2.09
N GLN A 38 -8.06 -15.26 1.26
CA GLN A 38 -9.31 -14.58 0.91
C GLN A 38 -10.21 -14.37 2.13
N GLN A 39 -10.30 -15.34 3.04
CA GLN A 39 -11.09 -15.20 4.26
C GLN A 39 -10.53 -14.09 5.18
N GLN A 40 -9.20 -13.99 5.30
CA GLN A 40 -8.58 -12.91 6.06
C GLN A 40 -8.82 -11.55 5.43
N ALA A 41 -8.68 -11.45 4.11
CA ALA A 41 -9.01 -10.22 3.37
C ALA A 41 -10.48 -9.83 3.58
N ALA A 42 -11.41 -10.78 3.55
CA ALA A 42 -12.83 -10.52 3.76
C ALA A 42 -13.14 -9.96 5.14
N LYS A 43 -12.48 -10.42 6.20
CA LYS A 43 -12.63 -9.87 7.56
C LYS A 43 -12.25 -8.40 7.65
N VAL A 44 -11.27 -7.97 6.86
CA VAL A 44 -10.81 -6.58 6.83
C VAL A 44 -11.70 -5.75 5.91
N LEU A 45 -12.04 -6.25 4.73
CA LEU A 45 -12.95 -5.58 3.78
C LEU A 45 -14.34 -5.36 4.37
N ALA A 46 -14.81 -6.23 5.27
CA ALA A 46 -16.05 -5.99 6.03
C ALA A 46 -16.04 -4.68 6.86
N LYS A 47 -14.87 -4.07 7.09
CA LYS A 47 -14.69 -2.83 7.86
C LYS A 47 -14.25 -1.65 7.01
N GLN A 48 -13.86 -1.86 5.75
CA GLN A 48 -13.34 -0.81 4.87
C GLN A 48 -13.52 -1.16 3.38
N ASP A 49 -13.73 -0.15 2.56
CA ASP A 49 -13.96 -0.31 1.11
C ASP A 49 -12.66 -0.24 0.26
N LYS A 50 -11.50 -0.26 0.91
CA LYS A 50 -10.20 -0.18 0.21
C LYS A 50 -9.63 -1.57 -0.05
N PRO A 51 -8.95 -1.79 -1.20
CA PRO A 51 -8.26 -3.05 -1.47
C PRO A 51 -7.34 -3.46 -0.33
N VAL A 52 -7.32 -4.77 -0.07
CA VAL A 52 -6.48 -5.39 0.95
C VAL A 52 -5.45 -6.27 0.28
N TYR A 53 -4.21 -6.18 0.73
CA TYR A 53 -3.09 -6.96 0.22
C TYR A 53 -2.74 -8.06 1.21
N VAL A 54 -2.77 -9.32 0.78
CA VAL A 54 -2.33 -10.45 1.60
C VAL A 54 -0.92 -10.82 1.18
N VAL A 55 0.01 -10.76 2.11
CA VAL A 55 1.44 -10.97 1.90
C VAL A 55 1.85 -12.32 2.46
N ASP A 56 2.51 -13.12 1.64
CA ASP A 56 3.09 -14.40 2.00
C ASP A 56 4.61 -14.34 1.79
N PHE A 57 5.36 -14.20 2.88
CA PHE A 57 6.81 -14.14 2.82
C PHE A 57 7.46 -15.50 2.61
N VAL A 58 6.77 -16.60 2.91
CA VAL A 58 7.28 -17.97 2.69
C VAL A 58 7.31 -18.26 1.19
N ASN A 59 6.24 -17.88 0.49
CA ASN A 59 6.10 -18.10 -0.94
C ASN A 59 6.55 -16.91 -1.81
N TYR A 60 7.06 -15.83 -1.20
CA TYR A 60 7.47 -14.58 -1.85
C TYR A 60 6.37 -13.98 -2.72
N GLN A 61 5.14 -13.97 -2.20
CA GLN A 61 3.95 -13.64 -2.95
C GLN A 61 3.12 -12.57 -2.25
N VAL A 62 2.42 -11.78 -3.05
CA VAL A 62 1.39 -10.88 -2.57
C VAL A 62 0.17 -10.96 -3.47
N SER A 63 -1.02 -11.02 -2.86
CA SER A 63 -2.30 -11.04 -3.54
C SER A 63 -3.12 -9.81 -3.18
N LYS A 64 -3.79 -9.21 -4.16
CA LYS A 64 -4.74 -8.12 -3.94
C LYS A 64 -6.15 -8.69 -3.89
N TYR A 65 -6.91 -8.30 -2.87
CA TYR A 65 -8.32 -8.61 -2.71
C TYR A 65 -9.14 -7.34 -2.63
N GLN A 66 -10.30 -7.36 -3.25
CA GLN A 66 -11.24 -6.25 -3.24
C GLN A 66 -12.66 -6.80 -3.12
N GLN A 67 -13.55 -6.00 -2.52
CA GLN A 67 -14.96 -6.31 -2.49
C GLN A 67 -15.61 -5.89 -3.81
N GLU A 68 -16.34 -6.82 -4.44
CA GLU A 68 -17.16 -6.62 -5.63
C GLU A 68 -18.60 -7.04 -5.32
N GLY A 69 -19.45 -6.05 -5.00
CA GLY A 69 -20.78 -6.31 -4.47
C GLY A 69 -20.70 -7.01 -3.11
N GLU A 70 -21.28 -8.21 -3.03
CA GLU A 70 -21.28 -9.03 -1.80
C GLU A 70 -20.08 -9.99 -1.71
N ALA A 71 -19.31 -10.13 -2.78
CA ALA A 71 -18.21 -11.09 -2.86
C ALA A 71 -16.84 -10.40 -2.69
N VAL A 72 -15.91 -11.08 -2.05
CA VAL A 72 -14.50 -10.66 -2.01
C VAL A 72 -13.74 -11.49 -3.04
N THR A 73 -13.10 -10.82 -3.99
CA THR A 73 -12.43 -11.46 -5.13
C THR A 73 -10.97 -11.04 -5.22
N ALA A 74 -10.12 -11.96 -5.70
CA ALA A 74 -8.74 -11.64 -6.04
C ALA A 74 -8.72 -10.77 -7.29
N LYS A 75 -7.82 -9.78 -7.31
CA LYS A 75 -7.65 -8.86 -8.44
C LYS A 75 -6.20 -8.75 -8.84
N ALA A 76 -5.99 -8.48 -10.12
CA ALA A 76 -4.68 -8.17 -10.65
C ALA A 76 -4.10 -6.94 -9.93
N MET A 77 -2.86 -7.09 -9.48
CA MET A 77 -2.09 -5.99 -8.92
C MET A 77 -1.36 -5.23 -10.03
N THR A 78 -1.36 -3.91 -9.93
CA THR A 78 -0.50 -3.07 -10.78
C THR A 78 0.95 -3.14 -10.32
N LEU A 79 1.89 -2.85 -11.22
CA LEU A 79 3.31 -2.77 -10.88
C LEU A 79 3.57 -1.76 -9.75
N SER A 80 2.93 -0.60 -9.80
CA SER A 80 3.07 0.44 -8.78
C SER A 80 2.61 -0.02 -7.41
N GLU A 81 1.50 -0.75 -7.32
CA GLU A 81 1.03 -1.34 -6.05
C GLU A 81 2.05 -2.36 -5.50
N ASN A 82 2.58 -3.23 -6.35
CA ASN A 82 3.59 -4.20 -5.92
C ASN A 82 4.88 -3.52 -5.43
N LEU A 83 5.32 -2.45 -6.09
CA LEU A 83 6.48 -1.64 -5.67
C LEU A 83 6.24 -0.94 -4.33
N LEU A 84 5.04 -0.39 -4.10
CA LEU A 84 4.68 0.23 -2.83
C LEU A 84 4.73 -0.77 -1.68
N ILE A 85 4.21 -1.98 -1.88
CA ILE A 85 4.23 -3.05 -0.87
C ILE A 85 5.66 -3.51 -0.60
N ASN A 86 6.46 -3.73 -1.64
CA ASN A 86 7.88 -4.07 -1.49
C ASN A 86 8.68 -2.98 -0.77
N ASN A 87 8.38 -1.70 -1.02
CA ASN A 87 9.01 -0.58 -0.32
C ASN A 87 8.64 -0.59 1.17
N HIS A 88 7.37 -0.78 1.49
CA HIS A 88 6.88 -0.87 2.86
C HIS A 88 7.53 -2.03 3.64
N TYR A 89 7.72 -3.18 2.99
CA TYR A 89 8.37 -4.35 3.57
C TYR A 89 9.87 -4.44 3.28
N SER A 90 10.52 -3.35 2.87
CA SER A 90 11.95 -3.34 2.51
C SER A 90 12.86 -3.83 3.63
N TYR A 91 12.45 -3.63 4.89
CA TYR A 91 13.16 -4.12 6.08
C TYR A 91 13.27 -5.65 6.15
N ARG A 92 12.38 -6.40 5.47
CA ARG A 92 12.42 -7.87 5.37
C ARG A 92 13.51 -8.38 4.42
N LYS A 93 14.09 -7.50 3.59
CA LYS A 93 15.12 -7.85 2.57
C LYS A 93 14.68 -8.97 1.62
N SER A 94 13.38 -9.04 1.33
CA SER A 94 12.76 -10.02 0.41
C SER A 94 11.90 -9.29 -0.61
N THR A 95 11.93 -9.74 -1.87
CA THR A 95 11.07 -9.18 -2.93
C THR A 95 9.84 -10.06 -3.14
N LEU A 96 8.66 -9.47 -2.95
CA LEU A 96 7.35 -10.10 -3.13
C LEU A 96 6.89 -9.94 -4.58
N ARG A 97 6.42 -11.03 -5.19
CA ARG A 97 5.85 -11.06 -6.54
C ARG A 97 4.32 -11.03 -6.49
N SER A 98 3.66 -10.41 -7.46
CA SER A 98 2.20 -10.54 -7.54
C SER A 98 1.83 -11.99 -7.88
N ALA A 99 0.91 -12.56 -7.11
CA ALA A 99 0.41 -13.92 -7.32
C ALA A 99 -0.84 -13.96 -8.23
N ASN A 100 -1.52 -12.83 -8.39
CA ASN A 100 -2.72 -12.65 -9.22
C ASN A 100 -2.72 -11.28 -9.91
#